data_AF-A0A7J7GE59-F1
#
_entry.id   AF-A0A7J7GE59-F1
#
_cell.length_a   1.000
_cell.length_b   1.000
_cell.length_c   1.000
_cell.angle_alpha   90.00
_cell.angle_beta   90.00
_cell.angle_gamma   90.00
#
_symmetry.space_group_name_H-M   'P 1'
#
loop_
_entity.id
_entity.type
_entity.pdbx_description
1 polymer ?
#
loop_
_entity_poly.entity_id
_entity_poly.type
_entity_poly.pdbx_seq_one_letter_code
_entity_poly.pdbx_strand_id
1 'polypeptide(L)'
;MAKEYSNLRPSILTVEARDKVVSYGQGFAITFMVATYRLYQDFKVAVIAPPFATHSFGMNQRLIYLDIIGGAQKLSMFGYKVSVVAPVTKNIAPPGHYMLFVVHNGIPGECVWIQINN
;
A
#
# COMPACT_ATOMS: atom_id res chain seq x y z
N MET A 1 2.61 -6.68 -18.22
CA MET A 1 2.96 -5.32 -17.77
C MET A 1 4.20 -4.84 -18.51
N ALA A 2 4.38 -3.53 -18.69
CA ALA A 2 5.48 -2.97 -19.47
C ALA A 2 6.84 -3.22 -18.80
N LYS A 3 7.76 -3.87 -19.54
CA LYS A 3 9.08 -4.30 -19.07
C LYS A 3 9.99 -3.11 -18.69
N GLU A 4 9.80 -1.97 -19.35
CA GLU A 4 10.57 -0.74 -19.14
C GLU A 4 10.50 -0.17 -17.71
N TYR A 5 9.44 -0.49 -16.94
CA TYR A 5 9.26 0.00 -15.57
C TYR A 5 9.63 -1.02 -14.48
N SER A 6 10.18 -2.19 -14.84
CA SER A 6 10.49 -3.25 -13.88
C SER A 6 11.38 -2.78 -12.73
N ASN A 7 12.37 -1.94 -13.03
CA ASN A 7 13.37 -1.50 -12.04
C ASN A 7 12.83 -0.44 -11.07
N LEU A 8 11.73 0.22 -11.44
CA LEU A 8 11.07 1.24 -10.62
C LEU A 8 9.91 0.67 -9.80
N ARG A 9 9.53 -0.58 -10.05
CA ARG A 9 8.39 -1.25 -9.44
C ARG A 9 8.73 -1.75 -8.04
N PRO A 10 7.98 -1.31 -7.02
CA PRO A 10 8.11 -1.85 -5.67
C PRO A 10 7.65 -3.32 -5.61
N SER A 11 8.31 -4.11 -4.76
CA SER A 11 7.86 -5.45 -4.36
C SER A 11 7.77 -5.51 -2.84
N ILE A 12 6.57 -5.74 -2.31
CA ILE A 12 6.34 -5.80 -0.86
C ILE A 12 6.87 -7.14 -0.34
N LEU A 13 7.77 -7.08 0.63
CA LEU A 13 8.34 -8.25 1.29
C LEU A 13 7.54 -8.62 2.53
N THR A 14 7.29 -7.64 3.40
CA THR A 14 6.59 -7.85 4.67
C THR A 14 5.69 -6.67 5.01
N VAL A 15 4.61 -6.98 5.72
CA VAL A 15 3.74 -6.02 6.40
C VAL A 15 3.79 -6.37 7.88
N GLU A 16 4.26 -5.45 8.71
CA GLU A 16 4.41 -5.61 10.15
C GLU A 16 3.05 -5.43 10.84
N ALA A 17 2.14 -6.36 10.54
CA ALA A 17 0.80 -6.45 11.11
C ALA A 17 0.52 -7.93 11.40
N ARG A 18 0.08 -8.23 12.62
CA ARG A 18 -0.25 -9.60 13.03
C ARG A 18 -1.35 -10.14 12.12
N ASP A 19 -1.11 -11.31 11.52
CA ASP A 19 -2.05 -11.96 10.58
C ASP A 19 -2.51 -11.05 9.42
N LYS A 20 -1.73 -10.02 9.08
CA LYS A 20 -2.07 -8.95 8.11
C LYS A 20 -3.34 -8.18 8.47
N VAL A 21 -3.68 -8.12 9.75
CA VAL A 21 -4.81 -7.38 10.30
C VAL A 21 -4.33 -6.06 10.90
N VAL A 22 -4.97 -4.95 10.52
CA VAL A 22 -4.69 -3.60 11.03
C VAL A 22 -5.95 -2.94 11.57
N SER A 23 -5.83 -2.26 12.72
CA SER A 23 -6.92 -1.50 13.33
C SER A 23 -6.96 -0.05 12.86
N TYR A 24 -8.13 0.61 12.99
CA TYR A 24 -8.24 2.00 12.55
C TYR A 24 -7.31 2.91 13.33
N GLY A 25 -6.64 3.83 12.62
CA GLY A 25 -5.65 4.74 13.19
C GLY A 25 -4.37 4.05 13.69
N GLN A 26 -4.24 2.74 13.56
CA GLN A 26 -3.03 2.02 13.98
C GLN A 26 -1.87 2.31 13.01
N GLY A 27 -0.70 2.61 13.57
CA GLY A 27 0.55 2.65 12.82
C GLY A 27 1.07 1.23 12.54
N PHE A 28 1.51 0.97 11.31
CA PHE A 28 2.19 -0.27 10.93
C PHE A 28 3.28 0.02 9.89
N ALA A 29 4.20 -0.93 9.69
CA ALA A 29 5.29 -0.75 8.74
C ALA A 29 5.27 -1.76 7.60
N ILE A 30 5.81 -1.35 6.47
CA ILE A 30 5.90 -2.15 5.24
C ILE A 30 7.36 -2.16 4.81
N THR A 31 7.92 -3.35 4.64
CA THR A 31 9.24 -3.52 4.02
C THR A 31 9.05 -3.93 2.58
N PHE A 32 9.74 -3.25 1.67
CA PHE A 32 9.66 -3.49 0.24
C PHE A 32 11.01 -3.34 -0.43
N MET A 33 11.14 -3.87 -1.65
CA MET A 33 12.29 -3.68 -2.51
C MET A 33 11.94 -2.83 -3.72
N VAL A 34 12.89 -2.01 -4.17
CA VAL A 34 12.87 -1.39 -5.50
C VAL A 34 14.30 -1.24 -6.00
N ALA A 35 14.55 -1.66 -7.25
CA ALA A 35 15.91 -1.70 -7.81
C ALA A 35 16.48 -0.30 -8.03
N THR A 36 15.64 0.66 -8.41
CA THR A 36 16.01 2.06 -8.60
C THR A 36 15.06 2.94 -7.81
N TYR A 37 15.51 3.43 -6.65
CA TYR A 37 14.76 4.39 -5.85
C TYR A 37 15.08 5.81 -6.30
N ARG A 38 14.06 6.61 -6.60
CA ARG A 38 14.19 8.01 -7.00
C ARG A 38 13.81 8.89 -5.82
N LEU A 39 14.83 9.35 -5.10
CA LEU A 39 14.71 10.41 -4.09
C LEU A 39 14.07 11.63 -4.79
N TYR A 40 13.09 12.28 -4.16
CA TYR A 40 12.31 13.42 -4.69
C TYR A 40 11.16 13.12 -5.67
N GLN A 41 10.79 11.86 -5.89
CA GLN A 41 9.59 11.52 -6.65
C GLN A 41 8.40 11.14 -5.76
N ASP A 42 7.22 11.15 -6.36
CA ASP A 42 5.95 10.81 -5.70
C ASP A 42 6.01 9.38 -5.13
N PHE A 43 5.92 9.26 -3.81
CA PHE A 43 5.94 7.98 -3.10
C PHE A 43 4.68 7.89 -2.25
N LYS A 44 3.86 6.88 -2.53
CA LYS A 44 2.56 6.69 -1.89
C LYS A 44 2.37 5.26 -1.43
N VAL A 45 1.62 5.10 -0.36
CA VAL A 45 1.06 3.81 0.04
C VAL A 45 -0.45 3.93 -0.06
N ALA A 46 -1.09 2.98 -0.74
CA ALA A 46 -2.52 3.03 -0.98
C ALA A 46 -3.16 1.69 -0.66
N VAL A 47 -4.39 1.73 -0.16
CA VAL A 47 -5.26 0.55 -0.05
C VAL A 47 -6.45 0.71 -0.98
N ILE A 48 -6.84 -0.38 -1.64
CA ILE A 48 -7.98 -0.42 -2.55
C ILE A 48 -8.96 -1.48 -2.07
N ALA A 49 -10.22 -1.10 -1.85
CA ALA A 49 -11.27 -2.10 -1.62
C ALA A 49 -11.55 -2.84 -2.94
N PRO A 50 -11.60 -4.18 -2.94
CA PRO A 50 -11.90 -4.94 -4.14
C PRO A 50 -13.31 -4.60 -4.65
N PRO A 51 -13.46 -4.31 -5.96
CA PRO A 51 -14.76 -4.03 -6.54
C PRO A 51 -15.58 -5.32 -6.68
N PHE A 52 -16.90 -5.17 -6.65
CA PHE A 52 -17.83 -6.11 -7.28
C PHE A 52 -18.62 -5.35 -8.33
N ALA A 53 -18.48 -5.73 -9.61
CA ALA A 53 -19.05 -4.99 -10.72
C ALA A 53 -20.07 -5.85 -11.49
N THR A 54 -21.27 -5.33 -11.66
CA THR A 54 -22.32 -5.92 -12.50
C THR A 54 -23.15 -4.81 -13.15
N HIS A 55 -23.72 -5.04 -14.34
CA HIS A 55 -24.52 -4.04 -15.07
C HIS A 55 -23.84 -2.67 -15.19
N SER A 56 -22.53 -2.65 -15.47
CA SER A 56 -21.71 -1.42 -15.52
C SER A 56 -21.66 -0.62 -14.21
N PHE A 57 -22.08 -1.22 -13.09
CA PHE A 57 -22.06 -0.61 -11.77
C PHE A 57 -21.02 -1.30 -10.88
N GLY A 58 -19.95 -0.57 -10.57
CA GLY A 58 -18.88 -1.01 -9.66
C GLY A 58 -19.18 -0.62 -8.23
N MET A 59 -19.58 -1.58 -7.40
CA MET A 59 -19.82 -1.36 -5.99
C MET A 59 -18.53 -1.45 -5.18
N ASN A 60 -18.50 -0.71 -4.07
CA ASN A 60 -17.51 -0.81 -2.99
C ASN A 60 -16.08 -0.31 -3.30
N GLN A 61 -15.69 -0.17 -4.58
CA GLN A 61 -14.34 0.29 -4.94
C GLN A 61 -14.06 1.67 -4.34
N ARG A 62 -12.98 1.73 -3.54
CA ARG A 62 -12.44 2.97 -2.99
C ARG A 62 -10.93 2.88 -3.00
N LEU A 63 -10.26 3.96 -3.38
CA LEU A 63 -8.82 4.12 -3.26
C LEU A 63 -8.55 5.05 -2.09
N ILE A 64 -7.70 4.62 -1.16
CA ILE A 64 -7.38 5.39 0.04
C ILE A 64 -5.86 5.43 0.14
N TYR A 65 -5.30 6.65 0.14
CA TYR A 65 -3.89 6.84 0.46
C TYR A 65 -3.72 6.80 1.98
N LEU A 66 -2.72 6.06 2.43
CA LEU A 66 -2.35 5.99 3.84
C LEU A 66 -1.35 7.09 4.17
N ASP A 67 -1.48 7.66 5.37
CA ASP A 67 -0.55 8.68 5.84
C ASP A 67 0.81 8.04 6.13
N ILE A 68 1.85 8.56 5.49
CA ILE A 68 3.23 8.10 5.68
C ILE A 68 3.84 8.88 6.85
N ILE A 69 4.39 8.14 7.82
CA ILE A 69 5.11 8.73 8.95
C ILE A 69 6.56 8.96 8.52
N GLY A 70 6.89 10.23 8.24
CA GLY A 70 8.21 10.66 7.81
C GLY A 70 8.47 10.34 6.34
N GLY A 71 8.86 9.10 6.02
CA GLY A 71 9.22 8.69 4.67
C GLY A 71 9.76 7.26 4.60
N ALA A 72 10.17 6.83 3.41
CA ALA A 72 10.82 5.54 3.22
C ALA A 72 12.27 5.58 3.71
N GLN A 73 12.62 4.71 4.65
CA GLN A 73 13.96 4.54 5.19
C GLN A 73 14.69 3.45 4.42
N LYS A 74 15.93 3.71 4.01
CA LYS A 74 16.76 2.73 3.31
C LYS A 74 17.33 1.71 4.32
N LEU A 75 17.06 0.43 4.09
CA LEU A 75 17.58 -0.69 4.90
C LEU A 75 18.77 -1.38 4.24
N SER A 76 18.78 -1.45 2.91
CA SER A 76 19.85 -2.08 2.12
C SER A 76 20.00 -1.42 0.76
N MET A 77 20.80 -1.99 -0.14
CA MET A 77 20.98 -1.45 -1.50
C MET A 77 19.65 -1.25 -2.23
N PHE A 78 18.72 -2.20 -2.09
CA PHE A 78 17.41 -2.19 -2.75
C PHE A 78 16.23 -2.25 -1.78
N GLY A 79 16.48 -2.48 -0.49
CA GLY A 79 15.45 -2.65 0.54
C GLY A 79 15.13 -1.34 1.26
N TYR A 80 13.84 -1.09 1.45
CA TYR A 80 13.30 0.09 2.09
C TYR A 80 12.19 -0.30 3.08
N LYS A 81 12.01 0.51 4.12
CA LYS A 81 10.93 0.38 5.09
C LYS A 81 10.16 1.69 5.19
N VAL A 82 8.84 1.62 5.17
CA VAL A 82 7.96 2.77 5.37
C VAL A 82 7.01 2.47 6.52
N SER A 83 6.81 3.45 7.40
CA SER A 83 5.76 3.42 8.42
C SER A 83 4.57 4.23 7.94
N VAL A 84 3.37 3.68 8.11
CA VAL A 84 2.10 4.29 7.68
C VAL A 84 1.05 4.18 8.78
N VAL A 85 0.01 5.01 8.69
CA VAL A 85 -1.16 4.96 9.56
C VAL A 85 -2.34 4.38 8.78
N ALA A 86 -3.00 3.38 9.35
CA ALA A 86 -4.25 2.85 8.82
C ALA A 86 -5.35 3.95 8.78
N PRO A 87 -6.39 3.82 7.93
CA PRO A 87 -7.46 4.80 7.90
C PRO A 87 -8.03 5.07 9.29
N VAL A 88 -8.42 6.31 9.57
CA VAL A 88 -8.82 6.72 10.93
C VAL A 88 -10.23 6.27 11.32
N THR A 89 -11.12 6.05 10.34
CA THR A 89 -12.51 5.65 10.62
C THR A 89 -13.06 4.65 9.62
N LYS A 90 -14.01 3.84 10.08
CA LYS A 90 -14.82 2.91 9.27
C LYS A 90 -15.65 3.58 8.17
N ASN A 91 -15.92 4.89 8.29
CA ASN A 91 -16.64 5.63 7.26
C ASN A 91 -15.76 5.86 6.02
N ILE A 92 -14.45 6.06 6.21
CA ILE A 92 -13.47 6.19 5.14
C ILE A 92 -13.21 4.79 4.53
N ALA A 93 -12.89 3.82 5.38
CA ALA A 93 -12.58 2.45 4.99
C ALA A 93 -13.46 1.45 5.76
N PRO A 94 -14.62 1.01 5.25
CA PRO A 94 -15.44 -0.01 5.90
C PRO A 94 -14.65 -1.28 6.21
N PRO A 95 -14.96 -2.01 7.30
CA PRO A 95 -14.20 -3.19 7.67
C PRO A 95 -14.20 -4.23 6.55
N GLY A 96 -13.05 -4.85 6.29
CA GLY A 96 -12.92 -5.83 5.22
C GLY A 96 -11.51 -6.04 4.71
N HIS A 97 -11.40 -6.78 3.62
CA HIS A 97 -10.13 -7.03 2.94
C HIS A 97 -9.82 -5.93 1.95
N TYR A 98 -8.56 -5.50 1.93
CA TYR A 98 -8.05 -4.46 1.05
C TYR A 98 -6.77 -4.94 0.35
N MET A 99 -6.59 -4.49 -0.88
CA MET A 99 -5.33 -4.63 -1.62
C MET A 99 -4.42 -3.46 -1.25
N LEU A 100 -3.30 -3.74 -0.59
CA LEU A 100 -2.27 -2.77 -0.22
C LEU A 100 -1.22 -2.67 -1.32
N PHE A 101 -0.95 -1.45 -1.78
CA PHE A 101 0.04 -1.11 -2.79
C PHE A 101 1.08 -0.15 -2.24
N VAL A 102 2.33 -0.39 -2.62
CA VAL A 102 3.38 0.63 -2.59
C VAL A 102 3.53 1.18 -4.01
N VAL A 103 3.45 2.50 -4.15
CA VAL A 103 3.54 3.23 -5.41
C VAL A 103 4.78 4.10 -5.38
N HIS A 104 5.68 3.87 -6.33
CA HIS A 104 6.92 4.63 -6.45
C HIS A 104 6.98 5.30 -7.81
N ASN A 105 7.05 6.63 -7.82
CA ASN A 105 7.04 7.47 -9.02
C ASN A 105 5.86 7.13 -9.97
N GLY A 106 4.67 7.00 -9.40
CA GLY A 106 3.44 6.63 -10.14
C GLY A 106 3.37 5.17 -10.59
N ILE A 107 4.38 4.34 -10.29
CA ILE A 107 4.43 2.93 -10.69
C ILE A 107 4.05 2.05 -9.50
N PRO A 108 2.87 1.40 -9.51
CA PRO A 108 2.46 0.50 -8.45
C PRO A 108 3.20 -0.83 -8.52
N GLY A 109 3.57 -1.35 -7.35
CA GLY A 109 3.98 -2.74 -7.16
C GLY A 109 2.83 -3.73 -7.31
N GLU A 110 3.14 -5.02 -7.14
CA GLU A 110 2.09 -6.01 -6.86
C GLU A 110 1.50 -5.76 -5.48
N CYS A 111 0.19 -5.95 -5.34
CA CYS A 111 -0.46 -5.77 -4.04
C CYS A 111 -0.25 -6.98 -3.13
N VAL A 112 -0.38 -6.71 -1.83
CA VAL A 112 -0.64 -7.74 -0.83
C VAL A 112 -2.00 -7.50 -0.18
N TRP A 113 -2.67 -8.57 0.23
CA TRP A 113 -3.92 -8.46 0.97
C TRP A 113 -3.66 -8.14 2.43
N ILE A 114 -4.43 -7.18 2.96
CA ILE A 114 -4.56 -6.89 4.39
C ILE A 114 -6.03 -6.87 4.77
N GLN A 115 -6.33 -7.06 6.04
CA GLN A 115 -7.66 -6.84 6.59
C GLN A 115 -7.66 -5.60 7.48
N ILE A 116 -8.59 -4.69 7.25
CA ILE A 116 -8.83 -3.56 8.14
C ILE A 116 -10.05 -3.91 9.00
N ASN A 117 -9.87 -4.03 10.31
CA ASN A 117 -10.95 -4.34 11.25
C ASN A 117 -10.72 -3.67 12.62
N ASN A 118 -11.80 -3.57 13.41
CA ASN A 118 -11.83 -2.95 14.74
C ASN A 118 -11.62 -1.44 14.73
#